data_AF-A0A966B404-F1
#
_entry.id   AF-A0A966B404-F1
#
_cell.length_a   1.000
_cell.length_b   1.000
_cell.length_c   1.000
_cell.angle_alpha   90.00
_cell.angle_beta   90.00
_cell.angle_gamma   90.00
#
_symmetry.space_group_name_H-M   'P 1'
#
loop_
_entity.id
_entity.type
_entity.pdbx_description
1 polymer ?
#
loop_
_entity_poly.entity_id
_entity_poly.type
_entity_poly.pdbx_seq_one_letter_code
_entity_poly.pdbx_strand_id
1 'polypeptide(L)'
;MTETATYGMRRGRGARREARTAYTQRFLPEMDRGIPYLDMLLDEQVDVVHNATMKLLETTGIDFRDDESIELWREAGAAGGVQIDGYRVRIDREFLMELVGKAPSEYTMAARDPER
;
A
#
# COMPACT_ATOMS: atom_id res chain seq x y z
N MET A 1 30.06 -12.15 -64.85
CA MET A 1 30.78 -11.71 -63.63
C MET A 1 30.21 -10.36 -63.25
N THR A 2 29.52 -10.11 -62.14
CA THR A 2 29.09 -10.88 -60.96
C THR A 2 27.96 -10.04 -60.36
N GLU A 3 26.78 -10.62 -60.20
CA GLU A 3 25.60 -9.97 -59.63
C GLU A 3 25.70 -10.02 -58.09
N THR A 4 25.79 -8.85 -57.45
CA THR A 4 25.90 -8.76 -55.99
C THR A 4 24.51 -8.88 -55.39
N ALA A 5 24.17 -10.09 -54.93
CA ALA A 5 22.91 -10.36 -54.24
C ALA A 5 22.82 -9.54 -52.94
N THR A 6 21.91 -8.57 -52.89
CA THR A 6 21.53 -7.89 -51.66
C THR A 6 20.70 -8.86 -50.81
N TYR A 7 21.32 -9.47 -49.81
CA TYR A 7 20.62 -10.30 -48.84
C TYR A 7 19.58 -9.44 -48.10
N GLY A 8 18.31 -9.63 -48.45
CA GLY A 8 17.17 -8.90 -47.90
C GLY A 8 17.11 -9.07 -46.39
N MET A 9 17.57 -8.04 -45.67
CA MET A 9 17.46 -7.91 -44.22
C MET A 9 16.02 -8.21 -43.81
N ARG A 10 15.84 -9.19 -42.91
CA ARG A 10 14.53 -9.73 -42.48
C ARG A 10 13.77 -8.69 -41.63
N ARG A 11 13.20 -7.66 -42.28
CA ARG A 11 12.49 -6.50 -41.68
C ARG A 11 11.20 -6.85 -40.93
N GLY A 12 10.74 -8.10 -41.01
CA GLY A 12 9.47 -8.52 -40.41
C GLY A 12 9.44 -8.54 -38.87
N ARG A 13 10.56 -8.74 -38.18
CA ARG A 13 10.55 -8.81 -36.69
C ARG A 13 10.35 -7.44 -36.03
N GLY A 14 10.99 -6.39 -36.57
CA GLY A 14 10.83 -5.01 -36.07
C GLY A 14 9.39 -4.54 -36.24
N ALA A 15 8.85 -4.68 -37.45
CA ALA A 15 7.46 -4.33 -37.75
C ALA A 15 6.44 -5.13 -36.92
N ARG A 16 6.68 -6.43 -36.67
CA ARG A 16 5.82 -7.25 -35.78
C ARG A 16 5.93 -6.85 -34.31
N ARG A 17 7.07 -6.33 -33.86
CA ARG A 17 7.26 -5.81 -32.50
C ARG A 17 6.55 -4.47 -32.35
N GLU A 18 6.73 -3.55 -33.29
CA GLU A 18 6.03 -2.26 -33.33
C GLU A 18 4.51 -2.46 -33.39
N ALA A 19 4.01 -3.37 -34.22
CA ALA A 19 2.58 -3.67 -34.28
C ALA A 19 2.02 -4.24 -32.96
N ARG A 20 2.81 -4.99 -32.18
CA ARG A 20 2.41 -5.44 -30.83
C ARG A 20 2.44 -4.32 -29.80
N THR A 21 3.38 -3.38 -29.92
CA THR A 21 3.48 -2.22 -29.01
C THR A 21 2.48 -1.11 -29.37
N ALA A 22 2.02 -1.07 -30.62
CA ALA A 22 1.09 -0.07 -31.14
C ALA A 22 -0.30 -0.15 -30.48
N TYR A 23 -0.72 -1.35 -30.06
CA TYR A 23 -1.91 -1.50 -29.23
C TYR A 23 -1.55 -1.25 -27.77
N THR A 24 -1.49 0.03 -27.40
CA THR A 24 -1.51 0.43 -25.99
C THR A 24 -2.97 0.61 -25.60
N GLN A 25 -3.51 -0.27 -24.74
CA GLN A 25 -4.77 0.07 -24.07
C GLN A 25 -4.51 1.32 -23.24
N ARG A 26 -5.18 2.41 -23.59
CA ARG A 26 -5.17 3.62 -22.78
C ARG A 26 -6.08 3.36 -21.59
N PHE A 27 -5.49 3.04 -20.44
CA PHE A 27 -6.22 2.99 -19.19
C PHE A 27 -6.74 4.40 -18.88
N LEU A 28 -7.92 4.45 -18.26
CA LEU A 28 -8.44 5.72 -17.76
C LEU A 28 -7.52 6.21 -16.63
N PRO A 29 -7.36 7.53 -16.47
CA PRO A 29 -6.63 8.09 -15.33
C PRO A 29 -7.30 7.70 -14.01
N GLU A 30 -6.65 8.05 -12.90
CA GLU A 30 -7.21 7.86 -11.56
C GLU A 30 -8.64 8.41 -11.47
N MET A 31 -9.50 7.63 -10.81
CA MET A 31 -10.92 7.93 -10.73
C MET A 31 -11.15 8.94 -9.61
N ASP A 32 -11.42 10.19 -9.97
CA ASP A 32 -11.91 11.19 -9.03
C ASP A 32 -13.40 10.96 -8.74
N ARG A 33 -13.78 10.94 -7.46
CA ARG A 33 -15.17 10.69 -7.06
C ARG A 33 -15.98 11.98 -7.16
N GLY A 34 -16.88 12.04 -8.14
CA GLY A 34 -17.86 13.13 -8.28
C GLY A 34 -19.12 12.99 -7.41
N ILE A 35 -19.16 12.04 -6.47
CA ILE A 35 -20.32 11.78 -5.59
C ILE A 35 -19.87 11.72 -4.13
N PRO A 36 -20.72 12.14 -3.17
CA PRO A 36 -20.38 12.09 -1.75
C PRO A 36 -20.22 10.65 -1.24
N TYR A 37 -19.51 10.51 -0.13
CA TYR A 37 -19.45 9.26 0.63
C TYR A 37 -20.81 8.95 1.26
N LEU A 38 -21.09 7.65 1.40
CA LEU A 38 -22.24 7.17 2.14
C LEU A 38 -21.76 6.72 3.52
N ASP A 39 -22.05 7.52 4.54
CA ASP A 39 -21.77 7.18 5.92
C ASP A 39 -22.90 6.30 6.46
N MET A 40 -22.58 5.02 6.68
CA MET A 40 -23.56 4.03 7.19
C MET A 40 -23.72 4.09 8.71
N LEU A 41 -22.76 4.69 9.41
CA LEU A 41 -22.71 4.79 10.86
C LEU A 41 -22.77 6.25 11.27
N LEU A 42 -23.45 6.53 12.39
CA LEU A 42 -23.38 7.82 13.07
C LEU A 42 -22.04 7.96 13.79
N ASP A 43 -21.59 9.19 14.03
CA ASP A 43 -20.32 9.48 14.72
C ASP A 43 -20.22 8.75 16.07
N GLU A 44 -21.29 8.75 16.86
CA GLU A 44 -21.34 8.04 18.16
C GLU A 44 -21.12 6.53 18.01
N GLN A 45 -21.58 5.93 16.91
CA GLN A 45 -21.39 4.50 16.63
C GLN A 45 -19.95 4.19 16.22
N VAL A 46 -19.32 5.11 15.48
CA VAL A 46 -17.89 5.03 15.17
C VAL A 46 -17.08 5.09 16.45
N ASP A 47 -17.40 6.00 17.37
CA ASP A 47 -16.74 6.11 18.67
C ASP A 47 -16.89 4.84 19.52
N VAL A 48 -18.05 4.20 19.49
CA VAL A 48 -18.26 2.91 20.20
C VAL A 48 -17.30 1.84 19.66
N VAL A 49 -17.19 1.69 18.34
CA VAL A 49 -16.29 0.72 17.72
C VAL A 49 -14.83 1.08 18.02
N HIS A 50 -14.48 2.36 17.90
CA HIS A 50 -13.13 2.85 18.17
C HIS A 50 -12.70 2.54 19.60
N ASN A 51 -13.52 2.90 20.59
CA ASN A 51 -13.22 2.65 22.00
C ASN A 51 -13.15 1.16 22.35
N ALA A 52 -13.99 0.32 21.72
CA ALA A 52 -13.94 -1.12 21.89
C ALA A 52 -12.63 -1.71 21.34
N THR A 53 -12.19 -1.25 20.16
CA THR A 53 -10.90 -1.64 19.56
C THR A 53 -9.73 -1.21 20.44
N MET A 54 -9.72 0.03 20.94
CA MET A 54 -8.65 0.50 21.84
C MET A 54 -8.53 -0.37 23.08
N LYS A 55 -9.67 -0.66 23.74
CA LYS A 55 -9.68 -1.55 24.90
C LYS A 55 -9.18 -2.96 24.57
N LEU A 56 -9.51 -3.50 23.39
CA LEU A 56 -9.03 -4.80 22.95
C LEU A 56 -7.51 -4.82 22.82
N LEU A 57 -6.93 -3.80 22.19
CA LEU A 57 -5.48 -3.70 21.95
C LEU A 57 -4.69 -3.48 23.25
N GLU A 58 -5.24 -2.75 24.20
CA GLU A 58 -4.63 -2.54 25.52
C GLU A 58 -4.67 -3.81 26.39
N THR A 59 -5.82 -4.50 26.41
CA THR A 59 -6.04 -5.61 27.36
C THR A 59 -5.61 -6.96 26.80
N THR A 60 -6.03 -7.26 25.57
CA THR A 60 -5.77 -8.54 24.91
C THR A 60 -4.48 -8.47 24.10
N GLY A 61 -4.27 -7.39 23.36
CA GLY A 61 -3.14 -7.23 22.45
C GLY A 61 -3.24 -8.09 21.19
N ILE A 62 -2.17 -8.11 20.41
CA ILE A 62 -2.03 -8.86 19.16
C ILE A 62 -0.74 -9.68 19.19
N ASP A 63 -0.78 -10.90 18.63
CA ASP A 63 0.42 -11.72 18.45
C ASP A 63 1.11 -11.37 17.13
N PHE A 64 2.36 -10.91 17.20
CA PHE A 64 3.24 -10.71 16.06
C PHE A 64 4.23 -11.89 16.00
N ARG A 65 3.98 -12.84 15.10
CA ARG A 65 4.76 -14.10 15.00
C ARG A 65 5.98 -13.97 14.09
N ASP A 66 6.67 -12.86 14.22
CA ASP A 66 7.86 -12.53 13.47
C ASP A 66 8.81 -11.76 14.39
N ASP A 67 10.06 -12.21 14.45
CA ASP A 67 11.03 -11.66 15.41
C ASP A 67 11.39 -10.21 15.06
N GLU A 68 11.49 -9.87 13.77
CA GLU A 68 11.76 -8.49 13.31
C GLU A 68 10.65 -7.53 13.76
N SER A 69 9.39 -7.93 13.61
CA SER A 69 8.24 -7.17 14.07
C SER A 69 8.28 -6.89 15.57
N ILE A 70 8.70 -7.87 16.39
CA ILE A 70 8.84 -7.68 17.85
C ILE A 70 9.94 -6.68 18.18
N GLU A 71 11.08 -6.73 17.49
CA GLU A 71 12.14 -5.73 17.70
C GLU A 71 11.67 -4.33 17.30
N LEU A 72 10.96 -4.18 16.17
CA LEU A 72 10.37 -2.89 15.78
C LEU A 72 9.41 -2.35 16.85
N TRP A 73 8.60 -3.19 17.47
CA TRP A 73 7.72 -2.79 18.57
C TRP A 73 8.50 -2.42 19.84
N ARG A 74 9.60 -3.10 20.15
CA ARG A 74 10.48 -2.73 21.27
C ARG A 74 11.14 -1.38 21.04
N GLU A 75 11.61 -1.12 19.83
CA GLU A 75 12.23 0.16 19.45
C GLU A 75 11.21 1.29 19.47
N ALA A 76 10.06 1.10 18.84
CA ALA A 76 8.99 2.10 18.81
C ALA A 76 8.46 2.42 20.22
N GLY A 77 8.28 1.38 21.05
CA GLY A 77 7.79 1.49 22.43
C GLY A 77 8.89 1.78 23.46
N ALA A 78 10.13 2.11 23.06
CA ALA A 78 11.24 2.31 23.99
C ALA A 78 11.01 3.47 24.98
N ALA A 79 10.20 4.45 24.59
CA ALA A 79 9.78 5.58 25.43
C ALA A 79 8.51 5.27 26.27
N GLY A 80 7.95 4.06 26.16
CA GLY A 80 6.69 3.64 26.78
C GLY A 80 5.59 3.36 25.75
N GLY A 81 4.40 2.98 26.24
CA GLY A 81 3.21 2.78 25.41
C GLY A 81 3.04 1.38 24.79
N VAL A 82 4.01 0.49 24.98
CA VAL A 82 3.93 -0.90 24.49
C VAL A 82 4.39 -1.88 25.58
N GLN A 83 3.63 -2.94 25.80
CA GLN A 83 4.01 -4.08 26.63
C GLN A 83 4.14 -5.33 25.78
N ILE A 84 5.28 -6.00 25.85
CA ILE A 84 5.59 -7.20 25.06
C ILE A 84 5.78 -8.40 25.98
N ASP A 85 5.05 -9.48 25.69
CA ASP A 85 5.13 -10.77 26.38
C ASP A 85 5.29 -11.89 25.34
N GLY A 86 6.55 -12.31 25.12
CA GLY A 86 6.91 -13.19 24.02
C GLY A 86 6.57 -12.56 22.67
N TYR A 87 5.58 -13.13 21.98
CA TYR A 87 5.06 -12.62 20.70
C TYR A 87 3.83 -11.72 20.85
N ARG A 88 3.31 -11.54 22.07
CA ARG A 88 2.12 -10.74 22.32
C ARG A 88 2.49 -9.30 22.60
N VAL A 89 1.90 -8.38 21.84
CA VAL A 89 2.09 -6.95 21.96
C VAL A 89 0.78 -6.30 22.39
N ARG A 90 0.79 -5.62 23.54
CA ARG A 90 -0.29 -4.76 24.01
C ARG A 90 0.14 -3.31 23.84
N ILE A 91 -0.78 -2.49 23.33
CA ILE A 91 -0.47 -1.13 22.90
C ILE A 91 -1.42 -0.18 23.63
N ASP A 92 -0.85 0.85 24.24
CA ASP A 92 -1.58 1.96 24.86
C ASP A 92 -2.27 2.83 23.79
N ARG A 93 -3.50 3.28 24.04
CA ARG A 93 -4.29 4.01 23.04
C ARG A 93 -3.63 5.33 22.62
N GLU A 94 -3.03 6.08 23.54
CA GLU A 94 -2.41 7.36 23.24
C GLU A 94 -1.22 7.16 22.31
N PHE A 95 -0.39 6.16 22.62
CA PHE A 95 0.74 5.79 21.78
C PHE A 95 0.29 5.28 20.39
N LEU A 96 -0.75 4.45 20.33
CA LEU A 96 -1.29 3.96 19.05
C LEU A 96 -1.79 5.11 18.17
N MET A 97 -2.52 6.07 18.75
CA MET A 97 -3.03 7.22 18.00
C MET A 97 -1.91 8.15 17.54
N GLU A 98 -0.82 8.28 18.30
CA GLU A 98 0.38 8.99 17.84
C GLU A 98 0.98 8.32 16.60
N LEU A 99 1.09 6.99 16.59
CA LEU A 99 1.60 6.24 15.44
C LEU A 99 0.69 6.37 14.21
N VAL A 100 -0.63 6.25 14.39
CA VAL A 100 -1.61 6.44 13.31
C VAL A 100 -1.52 7.86 12.76
N GLY A 101 -1.31 8.86 13.62
CA GLY A 101 -1.16 10.26 13.22
C GLY A 101 0.09 10.55 12.36
N LYS A 102 1.09 9.65 12.35
CA LYS A 102 2.25 9.77 11.46
C LYS A 102 1.95 9.33 10.03
N ALA A 103 0.85 8.63 9.79
CA ALA A 103 0.46 8.19 8.46
C ALA A 103 -0.13 9.36 7.65
N PRO A 104 0.29 9.54 6.38
CA PRO A 104 -0.29 10.57 5.52
C PRO A 104 -1.74 10.19 5.16
N SER A 105 -2.61 11.19 5.00
CA SER A 105 -4.00 10.98 4.56
C SER A 105 -4.10 10.48 3.12
N GLU A 106 -3.12 10.85 2.28
CA GLU A 106 -3.03 10.51 0.86
C GLU A 106 -1.56 10.31 0.46
N TYR A 107 -1.31 9.43 -0.50
CA TYR A 107 0.01 9.26 -1.08
C TYR A 107 -0.11 8.93 -2.57
N THR A 108 0.87 9.36 -3.36
CA THR A 108 0.94 9.02 -4.79
C THR A 108 1.65 7.69 -4.98
N MET A 109 0.96 6.70 -5.53
CA MET A 109 1.59 5.45 -5.96
C MET A 109 2.26 5.66 -7.32
N ALA A 110 3.58 5.77 -7.33
CA ALA A 110 4.33 6.03 -8.56
C ALA A 110 4.24 4.86 -9.55
N ALA A 111 3.76 5.14 -10.76
CA ALA A 111 3.80 4.21 -11.88
C ALA A 111 5.22 4.11 -12.47
N ARG A 112 5.53 2.97 -13.11
CA ARG A 112 6.80 2.80 -13.83
C ARG A 112 6.98 3.81 -14.97
N ASP A 113 5.88 4.19 -15.59
CA ASP A 113 5.81 5.24 -16.60
C ASP A 113 4.78 6.27 -16.10
N PRO A 114 5.19 7.48 -15.69
CA PRO A 114 4.29 8.47 -15.09
C PRO A 114 3.14 8.92 -16.00
N GLU A 115 3.28 8.73 -17.32
CA GLU A 115 2.26 9.10 -18.31
C GLU A 115 1.37 7.91 -18.73
N ARG A 116 1.60 6.70 -18.18
CA ARG A 116 0.91 5.46 -18.58
C ARG A 116 0.35 4.63 -17.43
#